data_AF-A0A519VVE5-F1
#
_entry.id   AF-A0A519VVE5-F1
#
_cell.length_a   1.000
_cell.length_b   1.000
_cell.length_c   1.000
_cell.angle_alpha   90.00
_cell.angle_beta   90.00
_cell.angle_gamma   90.00
#
_symmetry.space_group_name_H-M   'P 1'
#
loop_
_entity.id
_entity.type
_entity.pdbx_description
1 polymer ?
#
loop_
_entity_poly.entity_id
_entity_poly.type
_entity_poly.pdbx_seq_one_letter_code
_entity_poly.pdbx_strand_id
1 'polypeptide(L)'
;LETLLITPPAGTIGAKKLLLIGLGDRNKFTPELMKQVASVGMEEALRLGVTEYAFASDLKDAGIDSPTAEVAGYGVTGAVNAYRTQVFLKTKKMANFKPIQKITLLAGPAYFTTAGEGISQAITALK
;
A
#
# COMPACT_ATOMS: atom_id res chain seq x y z
N LEU A 1 7.82 10.69 2.59
CA LEU A 1 7.86 10.07 1.24
C LEU A 1 7.26 11.07 0.27
N GLU A 2 7.88 11.25 -0.87
CA GLU A 2 7.36 12.11 -1.93
C GLU A 2 6.34 11.33 -2.75
N THR A 3 5.30 12.00 -3.23
CA THR A 3 4.26 11.38 -4.05
C THR A 3 4.07 12.12 -5.36
N LEU A 4 3.78 11.37 -6.42
CA LEU A 4 3.38 11.91 -7.73
C LEU A 4 2.15 11.16 -8.22
N LEU A 5 1.03 11.87 -8.36
CA LEU A 5 -0.20 11.32 -8.90
C LEU A 5 -0.33 11.63 -10.39
N ILE A 6 -0.40 10.60 -11.20
CA ILE A 6 -0.52 10.68 -12.65
C ILE A 6 -1.93 10.27 -13.08
N THR A 7 -2.49 11.01 -14.02
CA THR A 7 -3.69 10.58 -14.76
C THR A 7 -3.24 10.07 -16.12
N PRO A 8 -3.11 8.74 -16.30
CA PRO A 8 -2.62 8.19 -17.56
C PRO A 8 -3.61 8.46 -18.70
N PRO A 9 -3.13 8.65 -19.95
CA PRO A 9 -4.00 8.69 -21.12
C PRO A 9 -4.82 7.41 -21.26
N ALA A 10 -6.03 7.52 -21.79
CA ALA A 10 -6.91 6.36 -21.99
C ALA A 10 -6.23 5.29 -22.86
N GLY A 11 -6.38 4.02 -22.47
CA GLY A 11 -5.83 2.87 -23.21
C GLY A 11 -4.36 2.56 -22.94
N THR A 12 -3.65 3.34 -22.09
CA THR A 12 -2.24 3.06 -21.76
C THR A 12 -2.08 2.03 -20.65
N ILE A 13 -2.83 2.18 -19.55
CA ILE A 13 -2.92 1.20 -18.45
C ILE A 13 -4.39 1.09 -18.01
N GLY A 14 -4.75 -0.03 -17.37
CA GLY A 14 -6.12 -0.25 -16.88
C GLY A 14 -6.51 0.65 -15.70
N ALA A 15 -5.53 1.19 -14.95
CA ALA A 15 -5.78 2.07 -13.82
C ALA A 15 -6.10 3.51 -14.28
N LYS A 16 -7.13 4.13 -13.70
CA LYS A 16 -7.52 5.53 -14.00
C LYS A 16 -6.61 6.58 -13.36
N LYS A 17 -5.84 6.17 -12.35
CA LYS A 17 -4.87 6.98 -11.61
C LYS A 17 -3.68 6.09 -11.29
N LEU A 18 -2.47 6.64 -11.36
CA LEU A 18 -1.23 6.00 -10.96
C LEU A 18 -0.55 6.86 -9.90
N LEU A 19 -0.39 6.34 -8.69
CA LEU A 19 0.36 6.99 -7.62
C LEU A 19 1.77 6.41 -7.59
N LEU A 20 2.77 7.25 -7.77
CA LEU A 20 4.16 6.92 -7.52
C LEU A 20 4.54 7.42 -6.13
N ILE A 21 5.23 6.59 -5.35
CA ILE A 21 5.74 6.93 -4.02
C ILE A 21 7.26 6.76 -4.04
N GLY A 22 7.98 7.85 -3.84
CA GLY A 22 9.45 7.84 -3.80
C GLY A 22 9.94 7.16 -2.52
N LEU A 23 10.77 6.12 -2.67
CA LEU A 23 11.36 5.36 -1.56
C LEU A 23 12.69 5.95 -1.07
N GLY A 24 13.23 6.95 -1.76
CA GLY A 24 14.55 7.54 -1.47
C GLY A 24 15.69 6.72 -2.08
N ASP A 25 16.80 6.63 -1.34
CA ASP A 25 18.00 5.90 -1.76
C ASP A 25 17.78 4.39 -1.69
N ARG A 26 17.82 3.71 -2.84
CA ARG A 26 17.62 2.26 -2.95
C ARG A 26 18.58 1.43 -2.09
N ASN A 27 19.78 1.95 -1.82
CA ASN A 27 20.79 1.23 -1.03
C ASN A 27 20.53 1.31 0.48
N LYS A 28 19.53 2.09 0.89
CA LYS A 28 19.11 2.26 2.29
C LYS A 28 17.72 1.67 2.55
N PHE A 29 17.19 0.89 1.61
CA PHE A 29 15.91 0.24 1.78
C PHE A 29 15.93 -0.73 2.96
N THR A 30 14.93 -0.62 3.84
CA THR A 30 14.58 -1.68 4.79
C THR A 30 13.10 -2.05 4.61
N PRO A 31 12.71 -3.30 4.87
CA PRO A 31 11.32 -3.73 4.70
C PRO A 31 10.33 -2.89 5.51
N GLU A 32 10.71 -2.40 6.68
CA GLU A 32 9.87 -1.57 7.57
C GLU A 32 9.37 -0.28 6.90
N LEU A 33 10.13 0.26 5.94
CA LEU A 33 9.73 1.43 5.15
C LEU A 33 8.35 1.23 4.52
N MET A 34 8.01 -0.02 4.20
CA MET A 34 6.74 -0.38 3.58
C MET A 34 5.52 -0.08 4.47
N LYS A 35 5.70 0.00 5.80
CA LYS A 35 4.64 0.52 6.68
C LYS A 35 4.29 1.96 6.32
N GLN A 36 5.31 2.81 6.17
CA GLN A 36 5.10 4.22 5.83
C GLN A 36 4.57 4.38 4.40
N VAL A 37 5.11 3.62 3.45
CA VAL A 37 4.65 3.61 2.05
C VAL A 37 3.16 3.27 1.98
N ALA A 38 2.75 2.19 2.65
CA ALA A 38 1.36 1.76 2.62
C ALA A 38 0.42 2.68 3.41
N SER A 39 0.89 3.32 4.49
CA SER A 39 0.13 4.38 5.16
C SER A 39 -0.14 5.55 4.21
N VAL A 40 0.89 6.04 3.51
CA VAL A 40 0.74 7.11 2.50
C VAL A 40 -0.20 6.67 1.38
N GLY A 41 -0.04 5.46 0.85
CA GLY A 41 -0.92 4.93 -0.19
C GLY A 41 -2.39 4.86 0.24
N MET A 42 -2.67 4.43 1.47
CA MET A 42 -4.01 4.42 2.04
C MET A 42 -4.58 5.83 2.18
N GLU A 43 -3.81 6.77 2.73
CA GLU A 43 -4.27 8.16 2.91
C GLU A 43 -4.58 8.84 1.58
N GLU A 44 -3.73 8.65 0.56
CA GLU A 44 -3.96 9.18 -0.78
C GLU A 44 -5.19 8.54 -1.44
N ALA A 45 -5.39 7.22 -1.28
CA ALA A 45 -6.59 6.53 -1.77
C ALA A 45 -7.88 7.11 -1.15
N LEU A 46 -7.87 7.36 0.17
CA LEU A 46 -8.99 7.97 0.88
C LEU A 46 -9.25 9.40 0.43
N ARG A 47 -8.21 10.22 0.24
CA ARG A 47 -8.31 11.59 -0.30
C ARG A 47 -8.89 11.61 -1.72
N LEU A 48 -8.50 10.64 -2.55
CA LEU A 48 -9.04 10.48 -3.91
C LEU A 48 -10.48 9.95 -3.93
N GLY A 49 -10.98 9.44 -2.80
CA GLY A 49 -12.33 8.90 -2.70
C GLY A 49 -12.54 7.63 -3.54
N VAL A 50 -11.47 6.87 -3.80
CA VAL A 50 -11.59 5.53 -4.39
C VAL A 50 -12.06 4.52 -3.33
N THR A 51 -12.61 3.41 -3.77
CA THR A 51 -13.04 2.31 -2.88
C THR A 51 -12.12 1.09 -2.97
N GLU A 52 -11.23 1.07 -3.96
CA GLU A 52 -10.26 0.01 -4.18
C GLU A 52 -8.97 0.57 -4.81
N TYR A 53 -7.85 -0.08 -4.51
CA TYR A 53 -6.58 0.19 -5.17
C TYR A 53 -5.68 -1.05 -5.17
N ALA A 54 -4.67 -1.02 -6.04
CA ALA A 54 -3.62 -2.03 -6.10
C ALA A 54 -2.27 -1.43 -5.71
N PHE A 55 -1.41 -2.25 -5.12
CA PHE A 55 -0.12 -1.84 -4.57
C PHE A 55 0.96 -2.86 -4.92
N ALA A 56 2.03 -2.40 -5.54
CA ALA A 56 3.23 -3.20 -5.78
C ALA A 56 4.12 -3.16 -4.54
N SER A 57 3.98 -4.14 -3.66
CA SER A 57 4.74 -4.20 -2.39
C SER A 57 6.12 -4.84 -2.52
N ASP A 58 6.30 -5.77 -3.47
CA ASP A 58 7.60 -6.42 -3.71
C ASP A 58 8.46 -5.56 -4.66
N LEU A 59 9.74 -5.36 -4.32
CA LEU A 59 10.66 -4.47 -5.02
C LEU A 59 11.70 -5.21 -5.87
N LYS A 60 11.52 -6.51 -6.09
CA LYS A 60 12.41 -7.33 -6.94
C LYS A 60 12.54 -6.78 -8.35
N ASP A 61 11.46 -6.29 -8.95
CA ASP A 61 11.48 -5.67 -10.28
C ASP A 61 12.26 -4.34 -10.31
N ALA A 62 12.48 -3.71 -9.16
CA ALA A 62 13.36 -2.54 -9.01
C ALA A 62 14.84 -2.94 -8.78
N GLY A 63 15.16 -4.23 -8.78
CA GLY A 63 16.49 -4.78 -8.50
C GLY A 63 16.85 -4.75 -7.01
N ILE A 64 15.85 -4.72 -6.12
CA ILE A 64 16.04 -4.89 -4.67
C ILE A 64 15.52 -6.27 -4.31
N ASP A 65 16.37 -7.12 -3.73
CA ASP A 65 15.93 -8.43 -3.23
C ASP A 65 15.17 -8.27 -1.91
N SER A 66 13.97 -7.71 -1.98
CA SER A 66 13.14 -7.45 -0.81
C SER A 66 12.50 -8.74 -0.28
N PRO A 67 12.48 -8.96 1.05
CA PRO A 67 11.84 -10.12 1.65
C PRO A 67 10.32 -10.05 1.49
N THR A 68 9.76 -10.91 0.65
CA THR A 68 8.34 -10.86 0.21
C THR A 68 7.35 -10.86 1.39
N ALA A 69 7.50 -11.78 2.34
CA ALA A 69 6.56 -11.90 3.46
C ALA A 69 6.56 -10.62 4.32
N GLU A 70 7.74 -10.07 4.60
CA GLU A 70 7.88 -8.87 5.43
C GLU A 70 7.31 -7.63 4.73
N VAL A 71 7.67 -7.39 3.46
CA VAL A 71 7.14 -6.20 2.75
C VAL A 71 5.64 -6.27 2.56
N ALA A 72 5.08 -7.46 2.32
CA ALA A 72 3.63 -7.66 2.23
C ALA A 72 2.96 -7.42 3.60
N GLY A 73 3.50 -8.02 4.67
CA GLY A 73 2.98 -7.86 6.03
C GLY A 73 3.03 -6.42 6.51
N TYR A 74 4.18 -5.75 6.34
CA TYR A 74 4.35 -4.34 6.66
C TYR A 74 3.47 -3.42 5.82
N GLY A 75 3.25 -3.76 4.54
CA GLY A 75 2.28 -3.07 3.70
C GLY A 75 0.86 -3.14 4.28
N VAL A 76 0.42 -4.32 4.71
CA VAL A 76 -0.89 -4.49 5.37
C VAL A 76 -0.95 -3.71 6.69
N THR A 77 0.08 -3.82 7.54
CA THR A 77 0.14 -3.09 8.82
C THR A 77 0.02 -1.59 8.63
N GLY A 78 0.78 -1.02 7.69
CA GLY A 78 0.74 0.42 7.40
C GLY A 78 -0.64 0.86 6.92
N ALA A 79 -1.17 0.19 5.90
CA ALA A 79 -2.47 0.52 5.32
C ALA A 79 -3.62 0.43 6.35
N VAL A 80 -3.68 -0.64 7.14
CA VAL A 80 -4.75 -0.82 8.13
C VAL A 80 -4.64 0.21 9.26
N ASN A 81 -3.44 0.52 9.76
CA ASN A 81 -3.25 1.52 10.81
C ASN A 81 -3.63 2.94 10.33
N ALA A 82 -3.25 3.30 9.10
CA ALA A 82 -3.67 4.56 8.49
C ALA A 82 -5.19 4.61 8.34
N TYR A 83 -5.81 3.54 7.85
CA TYR A 83 -7.27 3.46 7.73
C TYR A 83 -7.99 3.61 9.08
N ARG A 84 -7.53 2.90 10.13
CA ARG A 84 -8.07 3.00 11.50
C ARG A 84 -7.96 4.42 12.05
N THR A 85 -6.83 5.09 11.81
CA THR A 85 -6.65 6.50 12.17
C THR A 85 -7.69 7.38 11.48
N GLN A 86 -7.90 7.20 10.17
CA GLN A 86 -8.89 7.96 9.42
C GLN A 86 -10.32 7.68 9.90
N VAL A 87 -10.67 6.42 10.19
CA VAL A 87 -11.96 6.05 10.80
C VAL A 87 -12.15 6.77 12.13
N PHE A 88 -11.14 6.79 13.00
CA PHE A 88 -11.21 7.52 14.26
C PHE A 88 -11.44 9.02 14.03
N LEU A 89 -10.69 9.66 13.14
CA LEU A 89 -10.88 11.07 12.78
C LEU A 89 -12.28 11.36 12.22
N LYS A 90 -12.84 10.44 11.44
CA LYS A 90 -14.23 10.53 10.95
C LYS A 90 -15.23 10.54 12.10
N THR A 91 -15.03 9.74 13.16
CA THR A 91 -15.88 9.79 14.37
C THR A 91 -15.82 11.15 15.09
N LYS A 92 -14.69 11.85 14.96
CA LYS A 92 -14.49 13.20 15.50
C LYS A 92 -14.91 14.32 14.56
N LYS A 93 -15.53 13.99 13.42
CA LYS A 93 -15.91 14.95 12.35
C LYS A 93 -14.70 15.71 11.76
N MET A 94 -13.50 15.15 11.85
CA MET A 94 -12.25 15.74 11.35
C MET A 94 -11.82 15.18 9.98
N ALA A 95 -12.48 14.11 9.51
CA ALA A 95 -12.24 13.52 8.20
C ALA A 95 -13.57 13.09 7.55
N ASN A 96 -13.61 13.12 6.22
CA ASN A 96 -14.71 12.57 5.44
C ASN A 96 -14.15 11.83 4.22
N PHE A 97 -14.52 10.56 4.05
CA PHE A 97 -14.03 9.69 2.97
C PHE A 97 -15.03 8.57 2.69
N LYS A 98 -14.89 7.96 1.51
CA LYS A 98 -15.55 6.70 1.14
C LYS A 98 -14.71 5.51 1.63
N PRO A 99 -15.30 4.54 2.35
CA PRO A 99 -14.55 3.37 2.85
C PRO A 99 -13.82 2.61 1.75
N ILE A 100 -12.56 2.21 2.01
CA ILE A 100 -11.85 1.24 1.18
C ILE A 100 -12.44 -0.14 1.44
N GLN A 101 -12.80 -0.83 0.37
CA GLN A 101 -13.39 -2.17 0.38
C GLN A 101 -12.38 -3.24 -0.01
N LYS A 102 -11.40 -2.89 -0.84
CA LYS A 102 -10.40 -3.84 -1.36
C LYS A 102 -9.04 -3.19 -1.55
N ILE A 103 -8.01 -3.90 -1.10
CA ILE A 103 -6.61 -3.60 -1.42
C ILE A 103 -6.06 -4.86 -2.10
N THR A 104 -5.39 -4.69 -3.23
CA THR A 104 -4.70 -5.79 -3.93
C THR A 104 -3.20 -5.59 -3.79
N LEU A 105 -2.49 -6.56 -3.21
CA LEU A 105 -1.03 -6.55 -3.17
C LEU A 105 -0.51 -7.41 -4.32
N LEU A 106 0.37 -6.86 -5.13
CA LEU A 106 1.02 -7.59 -6.20
C LEU A 106 2.13 -8.47 -5.61
N ALA A 107 2.05 -9.76 -5.91
CA ALA A 107 3.11 -10.73 -5.70
C ALA A 107 3.27 -11.55 -6.98
N GLY A 108 4.51 -11.74 -7.42
CA GLY A 108 4.79 -12.63 -8.54
C GLY A 108 4.31 -14.06 -8.25
N PRO A 109 3.98 -14.88 -9.26
CA PRO A 109 3.41 -16.22 -9.05
C PRO A 109 4.26 -17.11 -8.11
N ALA A 110 5.59 -17.02 -8.20
CA ALA A 110 6.51 -17.76 -7.33
C ALA A 110 6.47 -17.31 -5.85
N TYR A 111 5.97 -16.11 -5.58
CA TYR A 111 5.96 -15.48 -4.26
C TYR A 111 4.56 -15.37 -3.66
N PHE A 112 3.53 -15.88 -4.36
CA PHE A 112 2.13 -15.76 -3.96
C PHE A 112 1.87 -16.31 -2.55
N THR A 113 2.33 -17.53 -2.27
CA THR A 113 2.15 -18.17 -0.96
C THR A 113 2.87 -17.40 0.14
N THR A 114 4.14 -17.04 -0.08
CA THR A 114 4.96 -16.29 0.88
C THR A 114 4.38 -14.91 1.20
N ALA A 115 3.86 -14.20 0.19
CA ALA A 115 3.15 -12.95 0.41
C ALA A 115 1.87 -13.17 1.23
N GLY A 116 1.10 -14.21 0.92
CA GLY A 116 -0.11 -14.60 1.64
C GLY A 116 0.13 -14.93 3.11
N GLU A 117 1.24 -15.58 3.43
CA GLU A 117 1.67 -15.84 4.81
C GLU A 117 1.94 -14.54 5.57
N GLY A 118 2.74 -13.64 4.98
CA GLY A 118 3.04 -12.32 5.57
C GLY A 118 1.78 -11.47 5.81
N ILE A 119 0.85 -11.47 4.85
CA ILE A 119 -0.46 -10.83 4.98
C ILE A 119 -1.26 -11.44 6.13
N SER A 120 -1.34 -12.78 6.20
CA SER A 120 -2.13 -13.48 7.22
C SER A 120 -1.59 -13.25 8.63
N GLN A 121 -0.26 -13.23 8.78
CA GLN A 121 0.40 -12.89 10.04
C GLN A 121 0.12 -11.44 10.46
N ALA A 122 0.25 -10.49 9.52
CA ALA A 122 -0.03 -9.08 9.79
C ALA A 122 -1.49 -8.85 10.21
N ILE A 123 -2.46 -9.47 9.52
CA ILE A 123 -3.88 -9.39 9.90
C ILE A 123 -4.10 -9.97 11.30
N THR A 124 -3.47 -11.10 11.62
CA THR A 124 -3.61 -11.72 12.95
C THR A 124 -3.07 -10.82 14.05
N ALA A 125 -1.91 -10.18 13.83
CA ALA A 125 -1.32 -9.25 14.78
C ALA A 125 -2.10 -7.93 14.96
N LEU A 126 -2.99 -7.60 14.00
CA LEU A 126 -3.81 -6.39 14.03
C LEU A 126 -5.18 -6.60 14.70
N LYS A 127 -5.58 -7.84 14.96
CA LYS A 127 -6.82 -8.15 15.70
C LYS A 127 -6.71 -7.70 17.15
#